data_AF-A0A968XQH8-F1
#
_entry.id   AF-A0A968XQH8-F1
#
_cell.length_a   1.000
_cell.length_b   1.000
_cell.length_c   1.000
_cell.angle_alpha   90.00
_cell.angle_beta   90.00
_cell.angle_gamma   90.00
#
_symmetry.space_group_name_H-M   'P 1'
#
loop_
_entity.id
_entity.type
_entity.pdbx_description
1 polymer ?
#
loop_
_entity_poly.entity_id
_entity_poly.type
_entity_poly.pdbx_seq_one_letter_code
_entity_poly.pdbx_strand_id
1 'polypeptide(L)'
;MSWLIGATGLIGFLLWAMSKEVSLNYVFSGSQAVWSLALAAVPVVLLGYFAGMFFVWPFMRTFCSRINGSPLLIGDTVEILTGPDRGRIATVYETPIGQGGWQLARLDFGDERRANFKDIFETYQLLNKKANRVPVTDSD
;
A
#
# COMPACT_ATOMS: atom_id res chain seq x y z
N MET A 1 -1.15 -7.08 -1.78
CA MET A 1 0.16 -7.79 -1.78
C MET A 1 0.84 -7.75 -0.41
N SER A 2 0.86 -6.64 0.32
CA SER A 2 1.48 -6.56 1.68
C SER A 2 0.93 -7.57 2.70
N TRP A 3 -0.39 -7.82 2.69
CA TRP A 3 -1.03 -8.79 3.59
C TRP A 3 -0.57 -10.24 3.33
N LEU A 4 -0.25 -10.61 2.09
CA LEU A 4 0.27 -11.93 1.76
C LEU A 4 1.66 -12.15 2.38
N ILE A 5 2.53 -11.13 2.34
CA ILE A 5 3.85 -11.18 2.97
C ILE A 5 3.70 -11.36 4.49
N GLY A 6 2.79 -10.59 5.12
CA GLY A 6 2.49 -10.71 6.55
C GLY A 6 1.94 -12.09 6.94
N ALA A 7 0.95 -12.59 6.20
CA ALA A 7 0.37 -13.91 6.44
C ALA A 7 1.40 -15.04 6.22
N THR A 8 2.17 -14.99 5.14
CA THR A 8 3.19 -16.01 4.82
C THR A 8 4.31 -16.02 5.87
N GLY A 9 4.78 -14.84 6.29
CA GLY A 9 5.78 -14.72 7.35
C GLY A 9 5.29 -15.26 8.69
N LEU A 10 4.05 -14.95 9.07
CA LEU A 10 3.45 -15.45 10.32
C LEU A 10 3.22 -16.97 10.30
N ILE A 11 2.72 -17.51 9.18
CA ILE A 11 2.57 -18.96 8.99
C ILE A 11 3.93 -19.65 9.09
N GLY A 12 4.95 -19.13 8.40
CA GLY A 12 6.32 -19.67 8.47
C GLY A 12 6.88 -19.65 9.89
N PHE A 13 6.69 -18.55 10.63
CA PHE A 13 7.11 -18.43 12.02
C PHE A 13 6.39 -19.43 12.94
N LEU A 14 5.08 -19.59 12.79
CA LEU A 14 4.30 -20.53 13.59
C LEU A 14 4.66 -21.98 13.29
N LEU A 15 4.86 -22.34 12.02
CA LEU A 15 5.34 -23.67 11.65
C LEU A 15 6.72 -23.95 12.24
N TRP A 16 7.62 -22.97 12.21
CA TRP A 16 8.93 -23.08 12.84
C TRP A 16 8.83 -23.25 14.36
N ALA A 17 8.00 -22.45 15.04
CA ALA A 17 7.79 -22.54 16.49
C ALA A 17 7.16 -23.89 16.90
N MET A 18 6.13 -24.34 16.18
CA MET A 18 5.42 -25.59 16.43
C MET A 18 6.25 -26.83 16.08
N SER A 19 7.18 -26.73 15.11
CA SER A 19 8.04 -27.86 14.71
C SER A 19 8.92 -28.39 15.85
N LYS A 20 9.12 -27.58 16.91
CA LYS A 20 9.90 -27.96 18.08
C LYS A 20 9.10 -28.68 19.16
N GLU A 21 7.78 -28.49 19.22
CA GLU A 21 6.96 -28.98 20.34
C GLU A 21 5.92 -30.03 19.91
N VAL A 22 5.47 -30.00 18.65
CA VAL A 22 4.42 -30.90 18.15
C VAL A 22 5.06 -31.93 17.23
N SER A 23 5.02 -33.20 17.61
CA SER A 23 5.29 -34.30 16.68
C SER A 23 4.23 -34.25 15.57
N LEU A 24 4.60 -33.70 14.41
CA LEU A 24 3.74 -33.57 13.23
C LEU A 24 3.05 -34.89 12.87
N ASN A 25 3.70 -36.03 13.18
CA ASN A 25 3.15 -37.37 12.95
C ASN A 25 1.86 -37.66 13.75
N TYR A 26 1.62 -37.01 14.89
CA TYR A 26 0.39 -37.20 15.68
C TYR A 26 -0.79 -36.39 15.13
N VAL A 27 -0.51 -35.30 14.40
CA VAL A 27 -1.51 -34.40 13.81
C VAL A 27 -1.99 -34.92 12.44
N PHE A 28 -1.17 -35.71 11.73
CA PHE A 28 -1.55 -36.26 10.42
C PHE A 28 -2.28 -37.61 10.45
N SER A 29 -2.41 -38.25 11.61
CA SER A 29 -3.01 -39.59 11.72
C SER A 29 -4.54 -39.60 11.90
N GLY A 30 -5.16 -38.46 12.20
CA GLY A 30 -6.60 -38.37 12.47
C GLY A 30 -7.30 -37.23 11.72
N SER A 31 -8.46 -37.52 11.13
CA SER A 31 -9.31 -36.53 10.43
C SER A 31 -9.68 -35.31 11.31
N GLN A 32 -9.81 -35.52 12.61
CA GLN A 32 -10.06 -34.46 13.60
C GLN A 32 -8.92 -33.44 13.70
N ALA A 33 -7.66 -33.88 13.56
CA ALA A 33 -6.51 -33.02 13.66
C ALA A 33 -6.35 -32.09 12.44
N VAL A 34 -6.77 -32.55 11.25
CA VAL A 34 -6.87 -31.72 10.05
C VAL A 34 -7.88 -30.59 10.23
N TRP A 35 -9.05 -30.87 10.80
CA TRP A 35 -10.06 -29.85 11.09
C TRP A 35 -9.61 -28.84 12.14
N SER A 36 -8.95 -29.30 13.21
CA SER A 36 -8.36 -28.40 14.22
C SER A 36 -7.30 -27.47 13.62
N LEU A 37 -6.45 -27.99 12.73
CA LEU A 37 -5.44 -27.18 12.02
C LEU A 37 -6.10 -26.15 11.08
N ALA A 38 -7.13 -26.55 10.34
CA ALA A 38 -7.88 -25.65 9.46
C ALA A 38 -8.57 -24.52 10.26
N LEU A 39 -9.16 -24.84 11.41
CA LEU A 39 -9.75 -23.88 12.33
C LEU A 39 -8.69 -22.93 12.92
N ALA A 40 -7.51 -23.44 13.28
CA ALA A 40 -6.40 -22.63 13.78
C ALA A 40 -5.77 -21.74 12.71
N ALA A 41 -5.85 -22.10 11.43
CA ALA A 41 -5.32 -21.29 10.33
C ALA A 41 -6.09 -19.96 10.16
N VAL A 42 -7.40 -19.94 10.43
CA VAL A 42 -8.24 -18.73 10.29
C VAL A 42 -7.76 -17.56 11.17
N PRO A 43 -7.62 -17.69 12.50
CA PRO A 43 -7.14 -16.58 13.33
C PRO A 43 -5.70 -16.20 13.00
N VAL A 44 -4.86 -17.14 12.55
CA VAL A 44 -3.49 -16.86 12.10
C VAL A 44 -3.49 -15.99 10.85
N VAL A 45 -4.28 -16.32 9.84
CA VAL A 45 -4.39 -15.51 8.61
C VAL A 45 -4.94 -14.12 8.93
N LEU A 46 -5.97 -14.03 9.78
CA LEU A 46 -6.51 -12.75 10.22
C LEU A 46 -5.48 -11.92 10.98
N LEU A 47 -4.74 -12.53 11.91
CA LEU A 47 -3.67 -11.86 12.64
C LEU A 47 -2.56 -11.38 11.68
N GLY A 48 -2.17 -12.21 10.72
CA GLY A 48 -1.19 -11.85 9.69
C GLY A 48 -1.66 -10.71 8.79
N TYR A 49 -2.95 -10.68 8.46
CA TYR A 49 -3.58 -9.58 7.71
C TYR A 49 -3.50 -8.26 8.48
N PHE A 50 -3.94 -8.25 9.75
CA PHE A 50 -3.88 -7.05 10.59
C PHE A 50 -2.43 -6.62 10.85
N ALA A 51 -1.54 -7.57 11.15
CA ALA A 51 -0.13 -7.28 11.34
C ALA A 51 0.50 -6.67 10.07
N GLY A 52 0.22 -7.22 8.89
CA GLY A 52 0.68 -6.67 7.62
C GLY A 52 0.11 -5.27 7.35
N MET A 53 -1.17 -5.05 7.65
CA MET A 53 -1.85 -3.77 7.47
C MET A 53 -1.31 -2.67 8.39
N PHE A 54 -0.98 -2.98 9.64
CA PHE A 54 -0.54 -1.94 10.60
C PHE A 54 0.98 -1.79 10.67
N PHE A 55 1.75 -2.87 10.54
CA PHE A 55 3.20 -2.82 10.71
C PHE A 55 3.98 -2.80 9.41
N VAL A 56 3.50 -3.41 8.33
CA VAL A 56 4.25 -3.47 7.06
C VAL A 56 3.82 -2.38 6.09
N TRP A 57 2.50 -2.11 6.03
CA TRP A 57 1.93 -1.14 5.10
C TRP A 57 2.51 0.29 5.20
N PRO A 58 2.73 0.89 6.39
CA PRO A 58 3.27 2.25 6.47
C PRO A 58 4.67 2.38 5.84
N PHE A 59 5.53 1.37 6.04
CA PHE A 59 6.87 1.33 5.45
C PHE A 59 6.80 1.09 3.95
N MET A 60 5.99 0.11 3.52
CA MET A 60 5.83 -0.22 2.10
C MET A 60 5.29 0.98 1.31
N ARG A 61 4.29 1.68 1.86
CA ARG A 61 3.74 2.92 1.29
C ARG A 61 4.82 3.97 1.09
N THR A 62 5.64 4.22 2.11
CA THR A 62 6.72 5.21 2.05
C THR A 62 7.74 4.84 0.97
N PHE A 63 8.11 3.56 0.90
CA PHE A 63 9.04 3.05 -0.10
C PHE A 63 8.49 3.19 -1.52
N CYS A 64 7.26 2.74 -1.78
CA CYS A 64 6.61 2.87 -3.08
C CYS A 64 6.44 4.34 -3.49
N SER A 65 6.02 5.21 -2.58
CA SER A 65 5.90 6.65 -2.82
C SER A 65 7.22 7.28 -3.26
N ARG A 66 8.33 6.94 -2.60
CA ARG A 66 9.66 7.43 -2.98
C ARG A 66 10.12 6.93 -4.34
N ILE A 67 9.91 5.64 -4.65
CA ILE A 67 10.24 5.07 -5.96
C ILE A 67 9.48 5.81 -7.07
N ASN A 68 8.23 6.16 -6.82
CA ASN A 68 7.41 6.85 -7.79
C ASN A 68 7.72 8.35 -7.95
N GLY A 69 8.68 8.89 -7.20
CA GLY A 69 9.14 10.27 -7.33
C GLY A 69 8.50 11.28 -6.38
N SER A 70 7.96 10.84 -5.24
CA SER A 70 7.60 11.69 -4.10
C SER A 70 8.85 12.32 -3.45
N PRO A 71 8.79 13.55 -2.89
CA PRO A 71 7.60 14.41 -2.75
C PRO A 71 7.15 15.00 -4.09
N LEU A 72 5.83 15.07 -4.26
CA LEU A 72 5.21 15.73 -5.41
C LEU A 72 5.10 17.23 -5.12
N LEU A 73 5.38 18.05 -6.14
CA LEU A 73 5.26 19.50 -6.08
C LEU A 73 4.07 19.97 -6.93
N ILE A 74 3.54 21.14 -6.60
CA ILE A 74 2.53 21.79 -7.45
C ILE A 74 3.16 22.08 -8.81
N GLY A 75 2.44 21.75 -9.88
CA GLY A 75 2.91 21.82 -11.26
C GLY A 75 3.55 20.52 -11.77
N ASP A 76 3.84 19.53 -10.91
CA ASP A 76 4.36 18.25 -11.38
C ASP A 76 3.33 17.53 -12.26
N THR A 77 3.79 16.99 -13.39
CA THR A 77 3.00 16.11 -14.24
C THR A 77 3.14 14.68 -13.74
N VAL A 78 2.03 14.02 -13.47
CA VAL A 78 2.00 12.66 -12.91
C VAL A 78 1.11 11.74 -13.72
N GLU A 79 1.47 10.46 -13.77
CA GLU A 79 0.65 9.39 -14.32
C GLU A 79 -0.02 8.60 -13.18
N ILE A 80 -1.32 8.33 -13.30
CA ILE A 80 -2.05 7.51 -12.33
C ILE A 80 -1.73 6.03 -12.55
N LEU A 81 -1.28 5.33 -11.51
CA LEU A 81 -0.87 3.93 -11.55
C LEU A 81 -2.01 2.95 -11.20
N THR A 82 -3.05 3.40 -10.49
CA THR A 82 -4.09 2.53 -9.94
C THR A 82 -5.49 3.15 -10.03
N GLY A 83 -6.53 2.30 -10.05
CA GLY A 83 -7.92 2.75 -10.08
C GLY A 83 -8.48 2.98 -11.49
N PRO A 84 -9.70 3.54 -11.61
CA PRO A 84 -10.41 3.72 -12.87
C PRO A 84 -9.70 4.63 -13.88
N ASP A 85 -8.92 5.60 -13.40
CA ASP A 85 -8.18 6.55 -14.23
C ASP A 85 -6.72 6.12 -14.48
N ARG A 86 -6.39 4.84 -14.32
CA ARG A 86 -5.03 4.32 -14.54
C ARG A 86 -4.53 4.64 -15.96
N GLY A 87 -3.27 5.04 -16.05
CA GLY A 87 -2.60 5.43 -17.30
C GLY A 87 -2.86 6.88 -17.71
N ARG A 88 -3.77 7.59 -17.02
CA ARG A 88 -4.06 8.99 -17.29
C ARG A 88 -2.97 9.88 -16.70
N ILE A 89 -2.61 10.92 -17.46
CA ILE A 89 -1.66 11.95 -17.05
C ILE A 89 -2.42 13.20 -16.61
N ALA A 90 -1.98 13.82 -15.52
CA ALA A 90 -2.54 15.07 -15.01
C ALA A 90 -1.49 15.90 -14.27
N THR A 91 -1.81 17.16 -14.00
CA THR A 91 -0.94 18.08 -13.27
C THR A 91 -1.40 18.18 -11.82
N VAL A 92 -0.44 18.17 -10.90
CA VAL A 92 -0.71 18.40 -9.47
C VAL A 92 -1.00 19.89 -9.27
N TYR A 93 -2.17 20.25 -8.76
CA TYR A 93 -2.51 21.65 -8.47
C TYR A 93 -2.49 21.97 -6.96
N GLU A 94 -2.58 20.97 -6.09
CA GLU A 94 -2.58 21.13 -4.64
C GLU A 94 -1.98 19.88 -3.97
N THR A 95 -1.28 20.05 -2.84
CA THR A 95 -0.67 18.95 -2.08
C THR A 95 -1.06 18.97 -0.59
N PRO A 96 -2.34 18.68 -0.26
CA PRO A 96 -2.82 18.74 1.11
C PRO A 96 -2.25 17.60 1.96
N ILE A 97 -2.24 17.78 3.29
CA ILE A 97 -1.90 16.73 4.25
C ILE A 97 -3.19 16.00 4.65
N GLY A 98 -3.24 14.70 4.41
CA GLY A 98 -4.37 13.85 4.79
C GLY A 98 -4.40 13.51 6.28
N GLN A 99 -5.48 12.87 6.73
CA GLN A 99 -5.71 12.52 8.15
C GLN A 99 -4.60 11.67 8.79
N GLY A 100 -3.84 10.91 7.99
CA GLY A 100 -2.70 10.13 8.47
C GLY A 100 -1.37 10.89 8.54
N GLY A 101 -1.36 12.22 8.35
CA GLY A 101 -0.14 13.02 8.25
C GLY A 101 0.61 12.83 6.92
N TRP A 102 0.00 12.14 5.95
CA TRP A 102 0.61 11.83 4.67
C TRP A 102 0.27 12.90 3.63
N GLN A 103 1.25 13.26 2.81
CA GLN A 103 1.01 14.11 1.65
C GLN A 103 0.06 13.40 0.67
N LEU A 104 -0.97 14.11 0.24
CA LEU A 104 -1.85 13.76 -0.86
C LEU A 104 -1.55 14.69 -2.04
N ALA A 105 -2.03 14.32 -3.22
CA ALA A 105 -1.95 15.17 -4.40
C ALA A 105 -3.34 15.32 -5.01
N ARG A 106 -3.73 16.56 -5.31
CA ARG A 106 -4.94 16.85 -6.08
C ARG A 106 -4.56 17.14 -7.51
N LEU A 107 -5.24 16.47 -8.43
CA LEU A 107 -4.92 16.48 -9.85
C LEU A 107 -5.93 17.31 -10.64
N ASP A 108 -5.45 18.07 -11.61
CA ASP A 108 -6.31 18.89 -12.43
C ASP A 108 -7.02 18.04 -13.50
N PHE A 109 -8.30 17.78 -13.26
CA PHE A 109 -9.22 17.12 -14.19
C PHE A 109 -10.42 18.00 -14.57
N GLY A 110 -10.37 19.31 -14.27
CA GLY A 110 -11.49 20.22 -14.38
C GLY A 110 -12.41 20.27 -13.16
N ASP A 111 -13.26 21.29 -13.12
CA ASP A 111 -14.03 21.67 -11.93
C ASP A 111 -15.07 20.64 -11.48
N GLU A 112 -15.63 19.87 -12.41
CA GLU A 112 -16.64 18.85 -12.11
C GLU A 112 -16.10 17.76 -11.17
N ARG A 113 -14.87 17.29 -11.42
CA ARG A 113 -14.23 16.26 -10.58
C ARG A 113 -13.76 16.82 -9.25
N ARG A 114 -13.33 18.08 -9.24
CA ARG A 114 -12.95 18.81 -8.02
C ARG A 114 -14.12 18.96 -7.06
N ALA A 115 -15.31 19.30 -7.58
CA ALA A 115 -16.53 19.42 -6.78
C ALA A 115 -16.95 18.11 -6.11
N ASN A 116 -16.60 16.97 -6.71
CA ASN A 116 -16.92 15.63 -6.22
C ASN A 116 -15.76 14.94 -5.49
N PHE A 117 -14.65 15.65 -5.22
CA PHE A 117 -13.45 15.10 -4.57
C PHE A 117 -12.88 13.85 -5.25
N LYS A 118 -13.12 13.67 -6.55
CA LYS A 118 -12.58 12.56 -7.37
C LYS A 118 -11.19 12.85 -7.91
N ASP A 119 -10.58 13.93 -7.44
CA ASP A 119 -9.31 14.48 -7.87
C ASP A 119 -8.19 14.24 -6.84
N ILE A 120 -8.48 13.64 -5.69
CA ILE A 120 -7.53 13.38 -4.60
C ILE A 120 -6.91 11.99 -4.77
N PHE A 121 -5.59 11.94 -4.80
CA PHE A 121 -4.81 10.71 -4.93
C PHE A 121 -3.71 10.63 -3.87
N GLU A 122 -3.38 9.42 -3.45
CA GLU A 122 -2.22 9.19 -2.58
C GLU A 122 -0.94 9.14 -3.42
N THR A 123 0.18 9.65 -2.90
CA THR A 123 1.41 9.76 -3.69
C THR A 123 1.96 8.44 -4.23
N TYR A 124 1.73 7.30 -3.56
CA TYR A 124 2.14 5.99 -4.10
C TYR A 124 1.27 5.50 -5.27
N GLN A 125 0.12 6.14 -5.52
CA GLN A 125 -0.75 5.82 -6.66
C GLN A 125 -0.35 6.61 -7.91
N LEU A 126 0.60 7.53 -7.79
CA LEU A 126 1.02 8.44 -8.85
C LEU A 126 2.48 8.16 -9.18
N LEU A 127 2.85 8.31 -10.45
CA LEU A 127 4.22 8.27 -10.94
C LEU A 127 4.60 9.64 -11.48
N ASN A 128 5.65 10.26 -10.93
CA ASN A 128 6.15 11.55 -11.38
C ASN A 128 6.81 11.41 -12.76
N LYS A 129 6.20 12.04 -13.77
CA LYS A 129 6.73 12.15 -15.13
C LYS A 129 7.52 13.46 -15.20
N LYS A 130 8.69 13.51 -14.56
CA LYS A 130 9.63 14.63 -14.67
C LYS A 130 10.07 14.81 -16.12
N ALA A 131 9.34 15.62 -16.89
CA ALA A 131 9.75 16.04 -18.23
C ALA A 131 10.10 17.53 -18.32
N ASN A 132 9.76 18.38 -17.34
CA ASN A 132 10.20 19.78 -17.33
C ASN A 132 10.09 20.39 -15.91
N ARG A 133 11.13 20.24 -15.08
CA ARG A 133 11.39 21.28 -14.08
C ARG A 133 12.00 22.43 -14.84
N VAL A 134 11.17 23.34 -15.36
CA VAL A 134 11.66 24.66 -15.74
C VAL A 134 12.22 25.26 -14.45
N PRO A 135 13.52 25.63 -14.40
CA PRO A 135 14.05 26.29 -13.22
C PRO A 135 13.19 27.53 -12.97
N VAL A 136 12.66 27.65 -11.75
CA VAL A 136 12.03 28.89 -11.30
C VAL A 136 13.14 29.94 -11.40
N THR A 137 13.11 30.74 -12.45
CA THR A 137 13.90 31.97 -12.50
C THR A 137 13.22 32.91 -11.53
N ASP A 138 13.85 33.12 -10.39
CA ASP A 138 13.47 34.18 -9.47
C ASP A 138 13.44 35.50 -10.26
N SER A 139 12.25 36.04 -10.48
CA SER A 139 12.07 37.37 -11.02
C SER A 139 12.20 38.35 -9.87
N ASP A 140 13.34 39.05 -9.84
CA ASP A 140 13.64 40.21 -8.99
C ASP A 140 12.57 41.31 -9.08
#